data_AF-A0A968ZA42-F1
#
_entry.id   AF-A0A968ZA42-F1
#
_cell.length_a   1.000
_cell.length_b   1.000
_cell.length_c   1.000
_cell.angle_alpha   90.00
_cell.angle_beta   90.00
_cell.angle_gamma   90.00
#
_symmetry.space_group_name_H-M   'P 1'
#
loop_
_entity.id
_entity.type
_entity.pdbx_description
1 polymer ?
#
loop_
_entity_poly.entity_id
_entity_poly.type
_entity_poly.pdbx_seq_one_letter_code
_entity_poly.pdbx_strand_id
1 'polypeptide(L)'
;MTLQEMIAADPLPLAMGAQWTYQVTVKKYDPALDKDVTSQLSWTTEVLEAREMNGVTAYRVKGWPSDLADFDKAPVATERTLLRSGNTFLWAAPGEAGLDGAEGWFSWPLLDGQQICPNKELVYCWQVSGVETGYELTYSTGPDEQTYQLQPGTGVARYAYLRHGTRDVVEAKLVDFQKGKP
;
A
#
# COMPACT_ATOMS: atom_id res chain seq x y z
N MET A 1 -17.52 6.24 -12.18
CA MET A 1 -18.14 5.06 -11.53
C MET A 1 -19.21 5.55 -10.59
N THR A 2 -20.31 4.81 -10.48
CA THR A 2 -21.27 4.99 -9.39
C THR A 2 -20.73 4.40 -8.09
N LEU A 3 -21.28 4.79 -6.94
CA LEU A 3 -20.92 4.19 -5.63
C LEU A 3 -21.12 2.66 -5.62
N GLN A 4 -22.17 2.16 -6.27
CA GLN A 4 -22.41 0.72 -6.41
C GLN A 4 -21.33 0.02 -7.24
N GLU A 5 -20.88 0.64 -8.33
CA GLU A 5 -19.78 0.10 -9.15
C GLU A 5 -18.46 0.09 -8.40
N MET A 6 -18.19 1.12 -7.58
CA MET A 6 -17.00 1.15 -6.73
C MET A 6 -17.02 -0.01 -5.75
N ILE A 7 -18.10 -0.18 -4.99
CA ILE A 7 -18.26 -1.26 -4.01
C ILE A 7 -18.13 -2.65 -4.65
N ALA A 8 -18.67 -2.83 -5.86
CA ALA A 8 -18.61 -4.09 -6.58
C ALA A 8 -17.22 -4.41 -7.17
N ALA A 9 -16.39 -3.40 -7.40
CA ALA A 9 -15.05 -3.60 -7.94
C ALA A 9 -14.09 -4.16 -6.88
N ASP A 10 -13.19 -5.04 -7.31
CA ASP A 10 -12.13 -5.54 -6.42
C ASP A 10 -11.20 -4.36 -6.05
N PRO A 11 -11.06 -4.01 -4.76
CA PRO A 11 -10.21 -2.90 -4.35
C PRO A 11 -8.73 -3.18 -4.62
N LEU A 12 -8.34 -4.45 -4.77
CA LEU A 12 -6.96 -4.83 -5.01
C LEU A 12 -6.91 -6.11 -5.86
N PRO A 13 -6.82 -5.99 -7.19
CA PRO A 13 -6.81 -7.13 -8.11
C PRO A 13 -5.47 -7.90 -8.03
N LEU A 14 -5.42 -8.93 -7.18
CA LEU A 14 -4.20 -9.69 -6.82
C LEU A 14 -4.00 -10.98 -7.63
N ALA A 15 -4.46 -11.03 -8.88
CA ALA A 15 -4.22 -12.19 -9.74
C ALA A 15 -2.69 -12.41 -9.93
N MET A 16 -2.25 -13.66 -10.04
CA MET A 16 -0.83 -13.97 -10.24
C MET A 16 -0.31 -13.29 -11.52
N GLY A 17 0.86 -12.64 -11.42
CA GLY A 17 1.44 -11.83 -12.49
C GLY A 17 0.80 -10.45 -12.67
N ALA A 18 -0.11 -10.02 -11.77
CA ALA A 18 -0.55 -8.63 -11.74
C ALA A 18 0.63 -7.72 -11.40
N GLN A 19 0.76 -6.61 -12.13
CA GLN A 19 1.87 -5.67 -11.99
C GLN A 19 1.38 -4.22 -11.96
N TRP A 20 1.96 -3.44 -11.05
CA TRP A 20 1.76 -1.99 -10.95
C TRP A 20 3.10 -1.31 -11.15
N THR A 21 3.18 -0.40 -12.11
CA THR A 21 4.37 0.42 -12.33
C THR A 21 4.10 1.85 -11.90
N TYR A 22 4.97 2.39 -11.07
CA TYR A 22 4.88 3.71 -10.48
C TYR A 22 5.99 4.61 -10.97
N GLN A 23 5.65 5.87 -11.24
CA GLN A 23 6.61 6.96 -11.27
C GLN A 23 6.79 7.47 -9.84
N VAL A 24 8.01 7.36 -9.32
CA VAL A 24 8.36 7.77 -7.96
C VAL A 24 9.11 9.09 -8.01
N THR A 25 8.76 10.01 -7.10
CA THR A 25 9.50 11.23 -6.79
C THR A 25 9.94 11.16 -5.34
N VAL A 26 11.24 11.32 -5.10
CA VAL A 26 11.84 11.37 -3.77
C VAL A 26 12.40 12.77 -3.57
N LYS A 27 11.97 13.44 -2.51
CA LYS A 27 12.50 14.73 -2.07
C LYS A 27 13.21 14.52 -0.74
N LYS A 28 14.47 14.96 -0.62
CA LYS A 28 15.26 14.90 0.62
C LYS A 28 16.03 16.20 0.82
N TYR A 29 16.36 16.53 2.06
CA TYR A 29 17.32 17.60 2.34
C TYR A 29 18.75 17.04 2.33
N ASP A 30 19.63 17.64 1.53
CA ASP A 30 21.06 17.31 1.49
C ASP A 30 21.82 18.32 2.37
N PRO A 31 22.35 17.90 3.54
CA PRO A 31 23.06 18.79 4.45
C PRO A 31 24.44 19.23 3.92
N ALA A 32 25.05 18.48 3.00
CA ALA A 32 26.32 18.88 2.39
C ALA A 32 26.12 19.97 1.34
N LEU A 33 24.97 19.97 0.66
CA LEU A 33 24.61 20.98 -0.34
C LEU A 33 23.72 22.11 0.20
N ASP A 34 23.27 22.01 1.45
CA ASP A 34 22.29 22.88 2.11
C ASP A 34 21.07 23.18 1.23
N LYS A 35 20.48 22.13 0.63
CA LYS A 35 19.33 22.28 -0.26
C LYS A 35 18.52 21.00 -0.37
N ASP A 36 17.30 21.16 -0.89
CA ASP A 36 16.46 20.02 -1.25
C ASP A 36 16.98 19.40 -2.55
N VAL A 37 17.10 18.08 -2.56
CA VAL A 37 17.42 17.26 -3.73
C VAL A 37 16.18 16.44 -4.07
N THR A 38 15.77 16.53 -5.34
CA THR A 38 14.69 15.72 -5.89
C THR A 38 15.28 14.71 -6.86
N SER A 39 14.91 13.44 -6.69
CA SER A 39 15.21 12.37 -7.62
C SER A 39 13.95 11.67 -8.07
N GLN A 40 14.04 11.01 -9.22
CA GLN A 40 12.94 10.25 -9.81
C GLN A 40 13.43 8.84 -10.14
N LEU A 41 12.56 7.86 -9.96
CA LEU A 41 12.81 6.47 -10.32
C LEU A 41 11.51 5.77 -10.71
N SER A 42 11.62 4.67 -11.44
CA SER A 42 10.50 3.77 -11.71
C SER A 42 10.47 2.67 -10.66
N TRP A 43 9.29 2.31 -10.19
CA TRP A 43 9.09 1.27 -9.20
C TRP A 43 8.00 0.30 -9.64
N THR A 44 8.21 -1.00 -9.43
CA THR A 44 7.25 -2.03 -9.83
C THR A 44 6.85 -2.88 -8.65
N THR A 45 5.55 -3.04 -8.45
CA THR A 45 4.96 -4.04 -7.58
C THR A 45 4.45 -5.20 -8.42
N GLU A 46 4.69 -6.45 -8.00
CA GLU A 46 4.26 -7.65 -8.72
C GLU A 46 3.69 -8.70 -7.76
N VAL A 47 2.58 -9.36 -8.17
CA VAL A 47 2.12 -10.59 -7.51
C VAL A 47 2.87 -11.78 -8.08
N LEU A 48 3.78 -12.35 -7.29
CA LEU A 48 4.60 -13.49 -7.68
C LEU A 48 3.84 -14.81 -7.59
N GLU A 49 2.94 -14.93 -6.63
CA GLU A 49 2.25 -16.17 -6.32
C GLU A 49 0.94 -15.92 -5.59
N ALA A 50 -0.05 -16.78 -5.80
CA ALA A 50 -1.29 -16.84 -5.05
C ALA A 50 -1.55 -18.29 -4.61
N ARG A 51 -1.85 -18.50 -3.32
CA ARG A 51 -2.18 -19.82 -2.76
C ARG A 51 -3.42 -19.73 -1.89
N GLU A 52 -4.40 -20.57 -2.13
CA GLU A 52 -5.61 -20.65 -1.31
C GLU A 52 -5.53 -21.82 -0.33
N MET A 53 -5.78 -21.55 0.95
CA MET A 53 -5.87 -22.56 2.00
C MET A 53 -6.92 -22.14 3.04
N ASN A 54 -7.84 -23.05 3.38
CA ASN A 54 -8.85 -22.85 4.42
C ASN A 54 -9.69 -21.55 4.27
N GLY A 55 -9.99 -21.14 3.03
CA GLY A 55 -10.76 -19.92 2.76
C GLY A 55 -9.97 -18.61 2.91
N VAL A 56 -8.65 -18.70 2.98
CA VAL A 56 -7.72 -17.57 2.94
C VAL A 56 -6.85 -17.72 1.70
N THR A 57 -6.71 -16.65 0.93
CA THR A 57 -5.74 -16.58 -0.17
C THR A 57 -4.54 -15.78 0.27
N ALA A 58 -3.36 -16.39 0.22
CA ALA A 58 -2.08 -15.75 0.47
C ALA A 58 -1.44 -15.36 -0.86
N TYR A 59 -1.02 -14.10 -0.96
CA TYR A 59 -0.35 -13.53 -2.12
C TYR A 59 1.06 -13.14 -1.74
N ARG A 60 2.06 -13.69 -2.45
CA ARG A 60 3.44 -13.22 -2.33
C ARG A 60 3.61 -12.05 -3.29
N VAL A 61 3.79 -10.86 -2.74
CA VAL A 61 3.96 -9.62 -3.50
C VAL A 61 5.40 -9.13 -3.36
N LYS A 62 5.97 -8.61 -4.44
CA LYS A 62 7.31 -8.03 -4.45
C LYS A 62 7.26 -6.55 -4.75
N GLY A 63 8.07 -5.76 -4.05
CA GLY A 63 8.21 -4.32 -4.28
C GLY A 63 6.94 -3.56 -3.89
N TRP A 64 6.37 -3.85 -2.71
CA TRP A 64 5.21 -3.11 -2.25
C TRP A 64 5.59 -1.63 -2.01
N PRO A 65 4.72 -0.64 -2.27
CA PRO A 65 5.13 0.77 -2.19
C PRO A 65 5.69 1.23 -0.84
N SER A 66 5.38 0.53 0.27
CA SER A 66 5.98 0.79 1.58
C SER A 66 7.50 0.64 1.62
N ASP A 67 8.08 -0.16 0.71
CA ASP A 67 9.53 -0.36 0.60
C ASP A 67 10.28 0.94 0.28
N LEU A 68 9.56 1.97 -0.15
CA LEU A 68 10.08 3.30 -0.45
C LEU A 68 10.25 4.20 0.79
N ALA A 69 9.76 3.80 1.97
CA ALA A 69 9.73 4.63 3.17
C ALA A 69 11.12 4.83 3.84
N ASP A 70 12.08 3.94 3.60
CA ASP A 70 13.42 4.05 4.19
C ASP A 70 14.28 5.04 3.40
N PHE A 71 14.35 6.28 3.87
CA PHE A 71 15.17 7.33 3.26
C PHE A 71 16.67 7.16 3.51
N ASP A 72 17.09 6.31 4.43
CA ASP A 72 18.49 6.17 4.80
C ASP A 72 19.22 5.15 3.90
N LYS A 73 18.48 4.45 3.03
CA LYS A 73 18.99 3.45 2.10
C LYS A 73 18.45 3.65 0.68
N ALA A 74 19.11 3.03 -0.29
CA ALA A 74 18.52 2.87 -1.62
C ALA A 74 17.29 1.94 -1.49
N PRO A 75 16.16 2.25 -2.16
CA PRO A 75 14.98 1.42 -2.05
C PRO A 75 15.25 0.04 -2.67
N VAL A 76 14.88 -1.02 -1.94
CA VAL A 76 15.04 -2.42 -2.35
C VAL A 76 13.67 -3.08 -2.35
N ALA A 77 13.29 -3.67 -3.48
CA ALA A 77 12.02 -4.36 -3.60
C ALA A 77 12.04 -5.65 -2.77
N THR A 78 11.27 -5.68 -1.69
CA THR A 78 11.17 -6.81 -0.77
C THR A 78 9.97 -7.69 -1.11
N GLU A 79 10.01 -8.95 -0.69
CA GLU A 79 8.84 -9.84 -0.76
C GLU A 79 8.05 -9.77 0.54
N ARG A 80 6.73 -9.62 0.42
CA ARG A 80 5.78 -9.58 1.53
C ARG A 80 4.63 -10.54 1.26
N THR A 81 3.95 -10.98 2.31
CA THR A 81 2.73 -11.78 2.16
C THR A 81 1.51 -10.93 2.51
N LEU A 82 0.62 -10.78 1.54
CA LEU A 82 -0.71 -10.21 1.73
C LEU A 82 -1.74 -11.34 1.79
N LEU A 83 -2.59 -11.34 2.80
CA LEU A 83 -3.67 -12.29 2.96
C LEU A 83 -5.00 -11.65 2.59
N ARG A 84 -5.86 -12.41 1.92
CA ARG A 84 -7.28 -12.08 1.72
C ARG A 84 -8.15 -13.16 2.33
N SER A 85 -9.01 -12.77 3.27
CA SER A 85 -10.06 -13.63 3.82
C SER A 85 -11.41 -12.96 3.61
N GLY A 86 -12.16 -13.45 2.62
CA GLY A 86 -13.35 -12.77 2.12
C GLY A 86 -13.03 -11.36 1.61
N ASN A 87 -13.50 -10.36 2.35
CA ASN A 87 -13.29 -8.94 2.04
C ASN A 87 -12.19 -8.28 2.89
N THR A 88 -11.53 -9.02 3.78
CA THR A 88 -10.50 -8.49 4.67
C THR A 88 -9.11 -8.76 4.11
N PHE A 89 -8.27 -7.73 4.13
CA PHE A 89 -6.87 -7.75 3.72
C PHE A 89 -5.96 -7.59 4.94
N LEU A 90 -4.98 -8.46 5.07
CA LEU A 90 -4.05 -8.50 6.21
C LEU A 90 -2.61 -8.71 5.75
N TRP A 91 -1.65 -8.14 6.46
CA TRP A 91 -0.23 -8.42 6.26
C TRP A 91 0.22 -9.57 7.15
N ALA A 92 0.92 -10.54 6.59
CA ALA A 92 1.52 -11.64 7.33
C ALA A 92 3.05 -11.63 7.18
N ALA A 93 3.72 -12.42 8.02
CA ALA A 93 5.15 -12.64 7.87
C ALA A 93 5.47 -13.25 6.49
N PRO A 94 6.64 -12.97 5.91
CA PRO A 94 7.02 -13.50 4.60
C PRO A 94 6.92 -15.03 4.54
N GLY A 95 6.18 -15.55 3.57
CA GLY A 95 5.95 -16.99 3.39
C GLY A 95 4.83 -17.61 4.24
N GLU A 96 4.28 -16.88 5.21
CA GLU A 96 3.14 -17.36 6.02
C GLU A 96 1.82 -17.21 5.28
N ALA A 97 0.99 -18.26 5.33
CA ALA A 97 -0.31 -18.29 4.67
C ALA A 97 -1.49 -18.43 5.64
N GLY A 98 -1.21 -18.44 6.95
CA GLY A 98 -2.21 -18.46 8.01
C GLY A 98 -2.51 -17.07 8.56
N LEU A 99 -3.66 -16.91 9.22
CA LEU A 99 -4.06 -15.65 9.88
C LEU A 99 -3.37 -15.43 11.23
N ASP A 100 -2.64 -16.43 11.75
CA ASP A 100 -1.98 -16.32 13.05
C ASP A 100 -0.86 -15.26 12.97
N GLY A 101 -0.91 -14.28 13.88
CA GLY A 101 -0.01 -13.13 13.87
C GLY A 101 -0.17 -12.16 12.70
N ALA A 102 -1.20 -12.31 11.84
CA ALA A 102 -1.44 -11.38 10.74
C ALA A 102 -1.99 -10.04 11.24
N GLU A 103 -1.47 -8.94 10.69
CA GLU A 103 -1.87 -7.58 11.01
C GLU A 103 -2.95 -7.09 10.05
N GLY A 104 -4.11 -6.68 10.57
CA GLY A 104 -5.19 -6.16 9.74
C GLY A 104 -4.78 -4.89 9.00
N TRP A 105 -5.06 -4.83 7.70
CA TRP A 105 -4.86 -3.63 6.89
C TRP A 105 -6.18 -2.91 6.63
N PHE A 106 -7.12 -3.54 5.92
CA PHE A 106 -8.48 -3.01 5.75
C PHE A 106 -9.50 -4.11 5.40
N SER A 107 -10.78 -3.78 5.51
CA SER A 107 -11.89 -4.59 4.99
C SER A 107 -12.69 -3.81 3.96
N TRP A 108 -13.14 -4.49 2.90
CA TRP A 108 -13.93 -3.90 1.82
C TRP A 108 -15.44 -4.13 2.00
N PRO A 109 -16.32 -3.16 1.70
CA PRO A 109 -16.03 -1.78 1.28
C PRO A 109 -15.49 -0.90 2.40
N LEU A 110 -14.67 0.08 2.01
CA LEU A 110 -14.25 1.17 2.88
C LEU A 110 -15.37 2.20 3.05
N LEU A 111 -15.38 2.90 4.19
CA LEU A 111 -16.31 3.99 4.47
C LEU A 111 -15.54 5.29 4.73
N ASP A 112 -16.08 6.41 4.24
CA ASP A 112 -15.53 7.74 4.54
C ASP A 112 -15.61 8.03 6.05
N GLY A 113 -14.52 8.55 6.63
CA GLY A 113 -14.36 8.76 8.06
C GLY A 113 -14.14 7.48 8.88
N GLN A 114 -13.98 6.32 8.26
CA GLN A 114 -13.69 5.08 8.97
C GLN A 114 -12.30 5.12 9.61
N GLN A 115 -12.20 4.55 10.81
CA GLN A 115 -10.93 4.29 11.48
C GLN A 115 -10.67 2.78 11.55
N ILE A 116 -9.48 2.35 11.13
CA ILE A 116 -9.08 0.93 11.12
C ILE A 116 -7.82 0.78 11.97
N CYS A 117 -7.95 0.15 13.14
CA CYS A 117 -6.86 0.01 14.10
C CYS A 117 -6.25 -1.40 14.00
N PRO A 118 -5.00 -1.55 13.50
CA PRO A 118 -4.37 -2.87 13.35
C PRO A 118 -4.21 -3.60 14.68
N ASN A 119 -3.99 -2.84 15.76
CA ASN A 119 -3.92 -3.35 17.12
C ASN A 119 -4.73 -2.42 18.05
N LYS A 120 -5.61 -3.00 18.88
CA LYS A 120 -6.44 -2.25 19.83
C LYS A 120 -5.66 -1.65 21.00
N GLU A 121 -4.45 -2.14 21.24
CA GLU A 121 -3.53 -1.64 22.26
C GLU A 121 -2.67 -0.48 21.74
N LEU A 122 -2.57 -0.33 20.41
CA LEU A 122 -1.90 0.81 19.80
C LEU A 122 -2.86 1.98 19.64
N VAL A 123 -2.33 3.19 19.81
CA VAL A 123 -3.07 4.45 19.62
C VAL A 123 -3.19 4.84 18.13
N TYR A 124 -2.50 4.13 17.24
CA TYR A 124 -2.40 4.49 15.82
C TYR A 124 -3.34 3.62 14.98
N CYS A 125 -4.11 4.28 14.11
CA CYS A 125 -5.07 3.64 13.25
C CYS A 125 -5.05 4.31 11.88
N TRP A 126 -5.40 3.54 10.85
CA TRP A 126 -5.66 4.09 9.52
C TRP A 126 -6.90 4.97 9.58
N GLN A 127 -6.79 6.18 9.08
CA GLN A 127 -7.88 7.10 8.82
C GLN A 127 -8.28 6.96 7.35
N VAL A 128 -9.55 6.72 7.09
CA VAL A 128 -10.09 6.54 5.75
C VAL A 128 -10.82 7.80 5.32
N SER A 129 -10.45 8.33 4.16
CA SER A 129 -11.18 9.42 3.49
C SER A 129 -11.67 8.96 2.13
N GLY A 130 -12.93 9.23 1.81
CA GLY A 130 -13.42 9.14 0.44
C GLY A 130 -12.74 10.19 -0.43
N VAL A 131 -12.32 9.81 -1.63
CA VAL A 131 -11.74 10.72 -2.63
C VAL A 131 -12.40 10.48 -3.98
N GLU A 132 -12.24 11.40 -4.93
CA GLU A 132 -12.96 11.39 -6.22
C GLU A 132 -12.92 10.04 -6.95
N THR A 133 -11.78 9.35 -6.91
CA THR A 133 -11.56 8.08 -7.63
C THR A 133 -11.49 6.85 -6.72
N GLY A 134 -11.75 6.98 -5.41
CA GLY A 134 -11.53 5.87 -4.48
C GLY A 134 -11.48 6.25 -3.01
N TYR A 135 -10.51 5.71 -2.30
CA TYR A 135 -10.30 5.95 -0.87
C TYR A 135 -8.84 6.25 -0.58
N GLU A 136 -8.60 7.18 0.32
CA GLU A 136 -7.29 7.45 0.91
C GLU A 136 -7.23 6.84 2.31
N LEU A 137 -6.18 6.07 2.60
CA LEU A 137 -5.90 5.49 3.91
C LEU A 137 -4.61 6.11 4.42
N THR A 138 -4.70 6.88 5.50
CA THR A 138 -3.56 7.57 6.11
C THR A 138 -3.27 7.00 7.49
N TYR A 139 -2.02 6.68 7.78
CA TYR A 139 -1.55 6.14 9.05
C TYR A 139 -0.40 6.99 9.58
N SER A 140 -0.65 7.72 10.65
CA SER A 140 0.31 8.65 11.27
C SER A 140 0.72 8.14 12.64
N THR A 141 2.02 7.99 12.88
CA THR A 141 2.60 7.48 14.15
C THR A 141 3.31 8.54 14.99
N GLY A 142 3.21 9.81 14.60
CA GLY A 142 3.92 10.92 15.24
C GLY A 142 5.04 11.46 14.34
N PRO A 143 6.20 10.79 14.26
CA PRO A 143 7.28 11.21 13.36
C PRO A 143 7.02 10.82 11.91
N ASP A 144 6.15 9.85 11.66
CA ASP A 144 5.95 9.28 10.33
C ASP A 144 4.48 9.27 9.94
N GLU A 145 4.23 9.53 8.67
CA GLU A 145 2.92 9.40 8.04
C GLU A 145 3.06 8.65 6.72
N GLN A 146 2.22 7.62 6.54
CA GLN A 146 2.09 6.88 5.30
C GLN A 146 0.66 6.96 4.78
N THR A 147 0.52 7.10 3.47
CA THR A 147 -0.77 7.25 2.80
C THR A 147 -0.85 6.32 1.60
N TYR A 148 -1.95 5.56 1.52
CA TYR A 148 -2.32 4.77 0.35
C TYR A 148 -3.60 5.33 -0.26
N GLN A 149 -3.58 5.65 -1.55
CA GLN A 149 -4.80 5.94 -2.32
C GLN A 149 -5.18 4.68 -3.09
N LEU A 150 -6.28 4.05 -2.69
CA LEU A 150 -6.86 2.89 -3.36
C LEU A 150 -7.87 3.33 -4.40
N GLN A 151 -7.69 2.86 -5.63
CA GLN A 151 -8.66 3.00 -6.71
C GLN A 151 -9.29 1.63 -7.00
N PRO A 152 -10.60 1.45 -6.76
CA PRO A 152 -11.27 0.19 -7.04
C PRO A 152 -11.10 -0.28 -8.48
N GLY A 153 -10.84 -1.58 -8.66
CA GLY A 153 -10.53 -2.20 -9.94
C GLY A 153 -9.09 -2.04 -10.41
N THR A 154 -8.28 -1.21 -9.73
CA THR A 154 -6.88 -0.98 -10.05
C THR A 154 -5.96 -1.36 -8.88
N GLY A 155 -6.26 -1.00 -7.63
CA GLY A 155 -5.37 -1.21 -6.50
C GLY A 155 -4.79 0.10 -5.96
N VAL A 156 -3.53 0.07 -5.49
CA VAL A 156 -2.84 1.26 -4.99
C VAL A 156 -2.48 2.17 -6.16
N ALA A 157 -3.22 3.27 -6.32
CA ALA A 157 -3.00 4.27 -7.37
C ALA A 157 -1.97 5.33 -6.97
N ARG A 158 -1.85 5.61 -5.67
CA ARG A 158 -0.81 6.49 -5.12
C ARG A 158 -0.35 5.96 -3.77
N TYR A 159 0.93 6.11 -3.51
CA TYR A 159 1.52 5.95 -2.19
C TYR A 159 2.33 7.20 -1.85
N ALA A 160 2.24 7.64 -0.61
CA ALA A 160 3.10 8.69 -0.09
C ALA A 160 3.62 8.29 1.29
N TYR A 161 4.85 8.70 1.58
CA TYR A 161 5.40 8.66 2.92
C TYR A 161 6.16 9.95 3.17
N LEU A 162 5.96 10.50 4.37
CA LEU A 162 6.65 11.69 4.84
C LEU A 162 7.12 11.49 6.26
N ARG A 163 8.28 12.07 6.56
CA ARG A 163 8.85 12.11 7.90
C ARG A 163 8.66 13.52 8.47
N HIS A 164 7.79 13.64 9.46
CA HIS A 164 7.53 14.91 10.13
C HIS A 164 8.82 15.45 10.78
N GLY A 165 9.01 16.76 10.67
CA GLY A 165 10.23 17.42 11.17
C GLY A 165 11.42 17.33 10.21
N THR A 166 11.32 16.61 9.10
CA THR A 166 12.30 16.68 7.99
C THR A 166 11.62 17.21 6.72
N ARG A 167 12.41 17.34 5.64
CA ARG A 167 11.88 17.65 4.30
C ARG A 167 11.74 16.40 3.44
N ASP A 168 11.84 15.23 4.07
CA ASP A 168 11.90 13.96 3.37
C ASP A 168 10.49 13.49 3.03
N VAL A 169 10.24 13.36 1.73
CA VAL A 169 8.96 12.93 1.18
C VAL A 169 9.25 11.97 0.03
N VAL A 170 8.51 10.87 -0.03
CA VAL A 170 8.44 10.01 -1.20
C VAL A 170 7.00 9.92 -1.66
N GLU A 171 6.80 10.01 -2.96
CA GLU A 171 5.52 9.86 -3.60
C GLU A 171 5.66 8.92 -4.79
N ALA A 172 4.85 7.88 -4.82
CA ALA A 172 4.73 6.95 -5.94
C ALA A 172 3.35 7.12 -6.58
N LYS A 173 3.30 7.48 -7.86
CA LYS A 173 2.06 7.59 -8.65
C LYS A 173 2.02 6.47 -9.67
N LEU A 174 0.91 5.74 -9.70
CA LEU A 174 0.69 4.68 -10.66
C LEU A 174 0.67 5.28 -12.07
N VAL A 175 1.44 4.67 -12.98
CA VAL A 175 1.49 5.06 -14.40
C VAL A 175 1.05 3.94 -15.33
N ASP A 176 1.15 2.68 -14.89
CA ASP A 176 0.67 1.51 -15.63
C ASP A 176 0.19 0.42 -14.67
N PHE A 177 -0.90 -0.25 -15.05
CA PHE A 177 -1.41 -1.43 -14.33
C PHE A 177 -1.73 -2.55 -15.32
N GLN A 178 -1.09 -3.69 -15.12
CA GLN A 178 -1.29 -4.90 -15.90
C GLN A 178 -2.00 -5.92 -15.01
N LYS A 179 -3.19 -6.33 -15.44
CA LYS A 179 -3.94 -7.39 -14.75
C LYS A 179 -3.19 -8.71 -14.89
N GLY A 180 -3.12 -9.44 -13.78
CA GLY A 180 -2.60 -10.80 -13.76
C GLY A 180 -3.50 -11.78 -14.51
N LYS A 181 -2.99 -12.99 -14.74
CA LYS A 181 -3.80 -14.07 -15.31
C LYS A 181 -4.72 -14.62 -14.21
N PRO A 182 -6.01 -14.86 -14.52
CA PRO A 182 -6.92 -15.52 -13.60
C PRO A 182 -6.45 -16.94 -13.26
#